data_AF-A0A0C9ZRY2-F1
#
_entry.id   AF-A0A0C9ZRY2-F1
#
_cell.length_a   1.000
_cell.length_b   1.000
_cell.length_c   1.000
_cell.angle_alpha   90.00
_cell.angle_beta   90.00
_cell.angle_gamma   90.00
#
_symmetry.space_group_name_H-M   'P 1'
#
loop_
_entity.id
_entity.type
_entity.pdbx_description
1 polymer ?
#
loop_
_entity_poly.entity_id
_entity_poly.type
_entity_poly.pdbx_seq_one_letter_code
_entity_poly.pdbx_strand_id
1 'polypeptide(L)'
;KYPLALLDRLMSILGEKGSCAYDIGCAFAKTLTNSSLGPRAHALDLRMMVGAFHGHAHNRRCQLDWHPMYIDGTGHTEGEGCEHVFSASNELARSTRHASVFHRHQTIEEHFAFWDADKYAALS
;
A
#
# COMPACT_ATOMS: atom_id res chain seq x y z
N LYS A 1 -0.39 9.33 14.40
CA LYS A 1 -1.43 10.34 14.09
C LYS A 1 -1.77 10.35 12.59
N TYR A 2 -0.78 10.45 11.68
CA TYR A 2 -1.05 10.44 10.22
C TYR A 2 -1.73 9.17 9.68
N PRO A 3 -1.33 7.93 10.06
CA PRO A 3 -1.98 6.75 9.51
C PRO A 3 -3.46 6.60 9.92
N LEU A 4 -3.84 7.08 11.11
CA LEU A 4 -5.23 7.10 11.55
C LEU A 4 -6.08 8.09 10.73
N ALA A 5 -5.54 9.28 10.46
CA ALA A 5 -6.23 10.26 9.60
C ALA A 5 -6.43 9.72 8.18
N LEU A 6 -5.45 8.98 7.66
CA LEU A 6 -5.55 8.33 6.36
C LEU A 6 -6.62 7.23 6.37
N LEU A 7 -6.66 6.38 7.40
CA LEU A 7 -7.72 5.38 7.53
C LEU A 7 -9.11 6.01 7.67
N ASP A 8 -9.25 7.13 8.38
CA ASP A 8 -10.54 7.85 8.48
C ASP A 8 -11.06 8.30 7.10
N ARG A 9 -10.14 8.80 6.26
CA ARG A 9 -10.46 9.14 4.88
C ARG A 9 -10.77 7.90 4.04
N LEU A 10 -9.95 6.84 4.13
CA LEU A 10 -10.16 5.61 3.37
C LEU A 10 -11.49 4.94 3.72
N MET A 11 -11.86 4.87 5.00
CA MET A 11 -13.17 4.38 5.44
C MET A 11 -14.35 5.16 4.84
N SER A 12 -14.14 6.44 4.50
CA SER A 12 -15.17 7.26 3.84
C SER A 12 -15.26 7.00 2.33
N ILE A 13 -14.21 6.46 1.72
CA ILE A 13 -14.11 6.22 0.27
C ILE A 13 -14.45 4.76 -0.05
N LEU A 14 -13.87 3.81 0.69
CA LEU A 14 -14.01 2.37 0.46
C LEU A 14 -15.37 1.84 0.94
N GLY A 15 -15.92 2.42 2.02
CA GLY A 15 -17.16 1.95 2.63
C GLY A 15 -16.98 0.64 3.41
N GLU A 16 -18.01 -0.21 3.37
CA GLU A 16 -18.02 -1.50 4.07
C GLU A 16 -17.05 -2.51 3.42
N LYS A 17 -16.45 -3.36 4.26
CA LYS A 17 -15.53 -4.44 3.85
C LYS A 17 -14.30 -3.94 3.08
N GLY A 18 -13.88 -2.70 3.33
CA GLY A 18 -12.65 -2.14 2.80
C GLY A 18 -11.42 -2.85 3.38
N SER A 19 -10.32 -2.90 2.62
CA SER A 19 -9.05 -3.44 3.09
C SER A 19 -7.88 -2.47 2.89
N CYS A 20 -6.87 -2.54 3.75
CA CYS A 20 -5.68 -1.70 3.68
C CYS A 20 -4.41 -2.51 4.01
N ALA A 21 -3.44 -2.52 3.10
CA ALA A 21 -2.10 -3.02 3.38
C ALA A 21 -1.29 -2.00 4.15
N TYR A 22 -0.53 -2.49 5.14
CA TYR A 22 0.51 -1.75 5.81
C TYR A 22 1.53 -2.74 6.38
N ASP A 23 2.83 -2.48 6.28
CA ASP A 23 3.90 -3.41 6.71
C ASP A 23 3.72 -3.86 8.16
N ILE A 24 3.28 -2.93 9.01
CA ILE A 24 2.98 -3.18 10.42
C ILE A 24 1.48 -3.33 10.69
N GLY A 25 0.69 -3.69 9.68
CA GLY A 25 -0.78 -3.77 9.73
C GLY A 25 -1.30 -4.59 10.92
N CYS A 26 -0.62 -5.70 11.24
CA CYS A 26 -0.96 -6.54 12.39
C CYS A 26 -0.80 -5.83 13.75
N ALA A 27 0.21 -4.97 13.90
CA ALA A 27 0.43 -4.19 15.11
C ALA A 27 -0.46 -2.95 15.10
N PHE A 28 -0.58 -2.30 13.95
CA PHE A 28 -1.36 -1.10 13.76
C PHE A 28 -2.86 -1.32 13.93
N ALA A 29 -3.37 -2.52 13.62
CA ALA A 29 -4.74 -2.90 13.92
C ALA A 29 -5.10 -2.69 15.39
N LYS A 30 -4.18 -2.98 16.32
CA LYS A 30 -4.38 -2.70 17.76
C LYS A 30 -4.49 -1.19 18.03
N THR A 31 -3.66 -0.39 17.36
CA THR A 31 -3.73 1.07 17.46
C THR A 31 -5.05 1.61 16.92
N LEU A 32 -5.53 1.08 15.78
CA LEU A 32 -6.81 1.45 15.20
C LEU A 32 -7.97 1.11 16.14
N THR A 33 -8.04 -0.14 16.62
CA THR A 33 -9.10 -0.60 17.54
C THR A 33 -9.18 0.24 18.80
N ASN A 34 -8.03 0.64 19.35
CA ASN A 34 -7.96 1.44 20.58
C ASN A 34 -8.08 2.96 20.35
N SER A 35 -8.27 3.40 19.10
CA SER A 35 -8.45 4.82 18.77
C SER A 35 -9.93 5.22 18.76
N SER A 36 -10.21 6.52 18.63
CA SER A 36 -11.57 7.02 18.41
C SER A 36 -12.22 6.50 17.11
N LEU A 37 -11.42 5.93 16.20
CA LEU A 37 -11.91 5.35 14.94
C LEU A 37 -12.29 3.87 15.08
N GLY A 38 -11.94 3.20 16.18
CA GLY A 38 -12.19 1.78 16.40
C GLY A 38 -13.65 1.35 16.16
N PRO A 39 -14.65 2.03 16.76
CA PRO A 39 -16.06 1.69 16.53
C PRO A 39 -16.47 1.80 15.07
N ARG A 40 -15.98 2.82 14.36
CA ARG A 40 -16.27 3.02 12.93
C ARG A 40 -15.60 1.96 12.06
N ALA A 41 -14.32 1.66 12.32
CA ALA A 41 -13.58 0.62 11.62
C ALA A 41 -14.24 -0.75 11.78
N HIS A 42 -14.73 -1.06 12.99
CA HIS A 42 -15.50 -2.27 13.26
C HIS A 42 -16.85 -2.27 12.54
N ALA A 43 -17.59 -1.17 12.58
CA ALA A 43 -18.90 -1.06 11.90
C ALA A 43 -18.80 -1.23 10.37
N LEU A 44 -17.68 -0.78 9.78
CA LEU A 44 -17.40 -0.93 8.36
C LEU A 44 -16.69 -2.24 8.00
N ASP A 45 -16.40 -3.12 8.97
CA ASP A 45 -15.63 -4.35 8.74
C ASP A 45 -14.29 -4.08 8.00
N LEU A 46 -13.58 -3.02 8.40
CA LEU A 46 -12.31 -2.65 7.78
C LEU A 46 -11.24 -3.69 8.11
N ARG A 47 -10.61 -4.28 7.10
CA ARG A 47 -9.56 -5.28 7.26
C ARG A 47 -8.17 -4.72 6.98
N MET A 48 -7.30 -4.77 7.99
CA MET A 48 -5.87 -4.53 7.76
C MET A 48 -5.22 -5.81 7.20
N MET A 49 -4.17 -5.65 6.40
CA MET A 49 -3.29 -6.73 5.94
C MET A 49 -1.82 -6.30 6.02
N VAL A 50 -0.92 -7.28 6.01
CA VAL A 50 0.53 -7.06 5.89
C VAL A 50 0.92 -7.44 4.48
N GLY A 51 1.72 -6.59 3.81
CA GLY A 51 2.23 -6.88 2.46
C GLY A 51 2.88 -8.27 2.38
N ALA A 52 2.73 -8.95 1.26
CA ALA A 52 3.12 -10.35 1.10
C ALA A 52 4.62 -10.55 1.35
N PHE A 53 5.47 -9.63 0.88
CA PHE A 53 6.91 -9.70 1.12
C PHE A 53 7.22 -9.46 2.60
N HIS A 54 6.65 -8.41 3.18
CA HIS A 54 6.82 -8.10 4.61
C HIS A 54 6.27 -9.19 5.54
N GLY A 55 5.20 -9.86 5.15
CA GLY A 55 4.55 -10.92 5.92
C GLY A 55 5.49 -12.07 6.26
N HIS A 56 6.43 -12.41 5.37
CA HIS A 56 7.42 -13.48 5.61
C HIS A 56 8.37 -13.17 6.77
N ALA A 57 8.59 -11.89 7.09
CA ALA A 57 9.38 -11.48 8.25
C ALA A 57 8.61 -11.58 9.58
N HIS A 58 7.29 -11.81 9.54
CA HIS A 58 6.45 -11.93 10.73
C HIS A 58 6.34 -13.38 11.18
N ASN A 59 5.95 -13.61 12.44
CA ASN A 59 5.75 -14.96 12.95
C ASN A 59 4.61 -15.68 12.22
N ARG A 60 4.60 -17.02 12.29
CA ARG A 60 3.63 -17.86 11.55
C ARG A 60 2.17 -17.49 11.83
N ARG A 61 1.81 -17.17 13.07
CA ARG A 61 0.44 -16.76 13.41
C ARG A 61 0.06 -15.47 12.69
N CYS A 62 0.96 -14.49 12.68
CA CYS A 62 0.73 -13.25 11.97
C CYS A 62 0.56 -13.46 10.47
N GLN A 63 1.34 -14.36 9.86
CA GLN A 63 1.18 -14.70 8.45
C GLN A 63 -0.21 -15.29 8.17
N LEU A 64 -0.68 -16.22 9.01
CA LEU A 64 -2.01 -16.83 8.84
C LEU A 64 -3.15 -15.81 9.03
N ASP A 65 -3.00 -14.88 9.96
CA ASP A 65 -4.06 -13.92 10.31
C ASP A 65 -4.10 -12.69 9.37
N TRP A 66 -2.96 -12.28 8.78
CA TRP A 66 -2.81 -10.96 8.14
C TRP A 66 -2.26 -10.97 6.71
N HIS A 67 -1.82 -12.12 6.17
CA HIS A 67 -1.31 -12.18 4.81
C HIS A 67 -2.46 -12.07 3.78
N PRO A 68 -2.31 -11.30 2.68
CA PRO A 68 -3.38 -11.01 1.73
C PRO A 68 -4.04 -12.28 1.16
N MET A 69 -3.23 -13.32 0.87
CA MET A 69 -3.72 -14.64 0.40
C MET A 69 -4.80 -15.29 1.29
N TYR A 70 -4.84 -14.97 2.58
CA TYR A 70 -5.82 -15.53 3.53
C TYR A 70 -6.94 -14.55 3.88
N ILE A 71 -7.04 -13.41 3.17
CA ILE A 71 -8.06 -12.39 3.40
C ILE A 71 -8.94 -12.27 2.16
N ASP A 72 -10.21 -12.63 2.33
CA ASP A 72 -11.21 -12.55 1.26
C ASP A 72 -11.38 -11.12 0.75
N GLY A 73 -11.57 -11.00 -0.57
CA GLY A 73 -11.77 -9.70 -1.24
C GLY A 73 -10.48 -8.96 -1.63
N THR A 74 -9.30 -9.49 -1.32
CA THR A 74 -8.00 -8.89 -1.71
C THR A 74 -7.56 -9.26 -3.13
N GLY A 75 -8.16 -10.30 -3.73
CA GLY A 75 -7.80 -10.78 -5.07
C GLY A 75 -6.37 -11.29 -5.12
N HIS A 76 -5.62 -10.85 -6.14
CA HIS A 76 -4.20 -11.18 -6.30
C HIS A 76 -3.27 -10.05 -5.84
N THR A 77 -3.76 -9.12 -5.01
CA THR A 77 -2.90 -8.06 -4.50
C THR A 77 -1.82 -8.62 -3.57
N GLU A 78 -0.60 -8.15 -3.74
CA GLU A 78 0.50 -8.44 -2.82
C GLU A 78 0.53 -7.43 -1.66
N GLY A 79 -0.15 -6.29 -1.78
CA GLY A 79 -0.06 -5.21 -0.80
C GLY A 79 1.28 -4.46 -0.79
N GLU A 80 2.11 -4.64 -1.82
CA GLU A 80 3.49 -4.10 -1.96
C GLU A 80 3.59 -3.01 -3.07
N GLY A 81 2.46 -2.38 -3.40
CA GLY A 81 2.36 -1.47 -4.55
C GLY A 81 3.29 -0.25 -4.45
N CYS A 82 3.46 0.30 -3.25
CA CYS A 82 4.35 1.43 -2.99
C CYS A 82 5.82 1.04 -3.24
N GLU A 83 6.19 -0.15 -2.78
CA GLU A 83 7.55 -0.71 -2.84
C GLU A 83 7.94 -1.00 -4.28
N HIS A 84 7.01 -1.55 -5.08
CA HIS A 84 7.19 -1.73 -6.53
C HIS A 84 7.43 -0.40 -7.25
N VAL A 85 6.66 0.64 -6.91
CA VAL A 85 6.82 1.99 -7.45
C VAL A 85 8.17 2.60 -7.04
N PHE A 86 8.55 2.49 -5.77
CA PHE A 86 9.83 2.98 -5.27
C PHE A 86 11.00 2.27 -5.95
N SER A 87 10.90 0.94 -6.11
CA SER A 87 11.92 0.13 -6.78
C SER A 87 12.13 0.60 -8.22
N ALA A 88 11.06 0.77 -9.01
CA ALA A 88 11.15 1.27 -10.38
C ALA A 88 11.78 2.68 -10.44
N SER A 89 11.37 3.56 -9.53
CA SER A 89 11.85 4.95 -9.49
C SER A 89 13.36 5.09 -9.22
N ASN A 90 14.01 4.07 -8.64
CA ASN A 90 15.45 4.09 -8.38
C ASN A 90 16.29 4.21 -9.66
N GLU A 91 15.76 3.79 -10.81
CA GLU A 91 16.44 3.91 -12.11
C GLU A 91 16.73 5.38 -12.48
N LEU A 92 15.90 6.31 -12.00
CA LEU A 92 16.04 7.75 -12.25
C LEU A 92 17.21 8.38 -11.48
N ALA A 93 17.70 7.73 -10.42
CA ALA A 93 18.68 8.32 -9.51
C ALA A 93 20.00 8.69 -10.22
N ARG A 94 20.43 7.87 -11.19
CA ARG A 94 21.68 8.11 -11.92
C ARG A 94 21.53 9.17 -13.01
N SER A 95 20.46 9.13 -13.79
CA SER A 95 20.23 10.06 -14.91
C SER A 95 19.88 11.46 -14.43
N THR A 96 19.18 11.60 -13.31
CA THR A 96 18.71 12.91 -12.82
C THR A 96 19.68 13.62 -11.87
N ARG A 97 20.77 12.96 -11.44
CA ARG A 97 21.71 13.50 -10.43
C ARG A 97 22.27 14.88 -10.77
N HIS A 98 22.56 15.11 -12.04
CA HIS A 98 23.16 16.36 -12.53
C HIS A 98 22.22 17.12 -13.48
N ALA A 99 20.96 16.70 -13.57
CA ALA A 99 19.96 17.37 -14.38
C ALA A 99 19.58 18.73 -13.76
N SER A 100 19.18 19.68 -14.62
CA SER A 100 18.48 20.88 -14.14
C SER A 100 17.15 20.47 -13.50
N VAL A 101 16.57 21.35 -12.68
CA VAL A 101 15.26 21.12 -12.06
C VAL A 101 14.19 20.75 -13.10
N PHE A 102 14.18 21.48 -14.23
CA PHE A 102 13.26 21.22 -15.34
C PHE A 102 13.43 19.81 -15.91
N HIS A 103 14.65 19.44 -16.32
CA HIS A 103 14.90 18.13 -16.91
C HIS A 103 14.68 16.99 -15.91
N ARG A 104 14.96 17.21 -14.61
CA ARG A 104 14.67 16.24 -13.57
C ARG A 104 13.17 15.97 -13.45
N HIS A 105 12.34 17.01 -13.44
CA HIS A 105 10.88 16.83 -13.39
C HIS A 105 10.37 16.14 -14.64
N GLN A 106 10.82 16.60 -15.82
CA GLN A 106 10.46 15.96 -17.10
C GLN A 106 10.80 14.46 -17.10
N THR A 107 12.01 14.08 -16.65
CA THR A 107 12.44 12.67 -16.62
C THR A 107 11.58 11.84 -15.64
N ILE A 108 11.19 12.41 -14.49
CA ILE A 108 10.31 11.74 -13.53
C ILE A 108 8.91 11.52 -14.12
N GLU A 109 8.34 12.54 -14.77
CA GLU A 109 7.04 12.45 -15.43
C GLU A 109 7.04 11.41 -16.56
N GLU A 110 8.06 11.43 -17.43
CA GLU A 110 8.22 10.48 -18.53
C GLU A 110 8.37 9.03 -18.02
N HIS A 111 9.15 8.82 -16.94
CA HIS A 111 9.31 7.50 -16.34
C HIS A 111 7.98 6.94 -15.82
N PHE A 112 7.18 7.74 -15.10
CA PHE A 112 5.90 7.27 -14.58
C PHE A 112 4.84 7.11 -15.66
N ALA A 113 4.84 7.95 -16.70
CA ALA A 113 3.97 7.78 -17.86
C ALA A 113 4.28 6.48 -18.62
N PHE A 114 5.56 6.16 -18.79
CA PHE A 114 5.99 4.91 -19.40
C PHE A 114 5.66 3.70 -18.52
N TRP A 115 5.95 3.77 -17.22
CA TRP A 115 5.63 2.70 -16.26
C TRP A 115 4.13 2.38 -16.22
N ASP A 116 3.27 3.40 -16.27
CA ASP A 116 1.82 3.24 -16.34
C ASP A 116 1.40 2.53 -17.64
N ALA A 117 1.94 2.94 -18.80
CA ALA A 117 1.66 2.30 -20.08
C ALA A 117 2.07 0.81 -20.10
N ASP A 118 3.25 0.48 -19.55
CA ASP A 118 3.72 -0.90 -19.42
C ASP A 118 2.79 -1.72 -18.50
N LYS A 119 2.31 -1.14 -17.40
CA LYS A 119 1.35 -1.80 -16.50
C LYS A 119 0.03 -2.09 -17.20
N TYR A 120 -0.52 -1.15 -17.96
CA TYR A 120 -1.74 -1.38 -18.73
C TYR A 120 -1.56 -2.43 -19.83
N ALA A 121 -0.42 -2.44 -20.51
CA ALA A 121 -0.10 -3.45 -21.51
C ALA A 121 -0.02 -4.87 -20.91
N ALA A 122 0.39 -4.99 -19.64
CA ALA A 122 0.44 -6.27 -18.93
C ALA A 122 -0.94 -6.79 -18.44
N LEU A 123 -2.02 -6.03 -18.63
CA LEU A 123 -3.39 -6.44 -18.26
C LEU A 123 -4.11 -7.22 -19.38
N SER A 124 -3.55 -7.29 -20.60
CA SER A 124 -4.10 -8.03 -21.74
C SER A 124 -3.55 -9.44 -21.84
#